data_AF-A0A6N8DSC5-F1
#
_entry.id   AF-A0A6N8DSC5-F1
#
_cell.length_a   1.000
_cell.length_b   1.000
_cell.length_c   1.000
_cell.angle_alpha   90.00
_cell.angle_beta   90.00
_cell.angle_gamma   90.00
#
_symmetry.space_group_name_H-M   'P 1'
#
loop_
_entity.id
_entity.type
_entity.pdbx_description
1 polymer ?
#
loop_
_entity_poly.entity_id
_entity_poly.type
_entity_poly.pdbx_seq_one_letter_code
_entity_poly.pdbx_strand_id
1 'polypeptide(L)' 'MVGGRGAWGRGYRWPPGGAIAAGVAVGVLTAGAAAAYTSTRPPAAGLCWYYRDWTYTSGFWDVCP' A
#
# COMPACT_ATOMS: atom_id res chain seq x y z
N MET A 1 28.97 10.02 -1.25
CA MET A 1 28.84 9.17 -0.05
C MET A 1 27.47 8.50 -0.09
N VAL A 2 27.38 7.17 -0.01
CA VAL A 2 26.11 6.45 0.25
C VAL A 2 26.20 5.93 1.68
N GLY A 3 25.25 6.33 2.53
CA GLY A 3 25.27 5.99 3.95
C GLY A 3 25.06 4.49 4.18
N GLY A 4 25.89 3.91 5.05
CA GLY A 4 25.72 2.53 5.49
C GLY A 4 24.41 2.35 6.25
N ARG A 5 23.46 1.61 5.68
CA ARG A 5 22.29 1.11 6.41
C ARG A 5 22.67 -0.21 7.10
N GLY A 6 22.18 -0.40 8.33
CA GLY A 6 22.69 -1.39 9.27
C GLY A 6 22.70 -2.84 8.76
N ALA A 7 23.64 -3.63 9.30
CA ALA A 7 23.96 -4.99 8.87
C ALA A 7 22.91 -6.04 9.28
N TRP A 8 21.71 -5.94 8.71
CA TRP A 8 20.65 -6.96 8.79
C TRP A 8 20.57 -7.84 7.53
N GLY A 9 21.29 -7.46 6.47
CA GLY A 9 21.42 -8.27 5.26
C GLY A 9 22.42 -9.42 5.43
N ARG A 10 21.95 -10.58 5.91
CA ARG A 10 22.60 -11.84 5.48
C ARG A 10 22.45 -11.97 3.96
N GLY A 11 23.42 -12.58 3.29
CA GLY A 11 23.52 -12.65 1.83
C GLY A 11 22.48 -13.51 1.09
N TYR A 12 21.24 -13.56 1.57
CA TYR A 12 20.14 -14.28 0.93
C TYR A 12 19.62 -13.52 -0.30
N ARG A 13 20.38 -13.60 -1.39
CA ARG A 13 19.90 -13.18 -2.71
C ARG A 13 18.82 -14.16 -3.15
N TRP A 14 17.58 -13.68 -3.23
CA TRP A 14 16.45 -14.46 -3.72
C TRP A 14 16.71 -14.95 -5.16
N PRO A 15 16.30 -16.19 -5.51
CA PRO A 15 16.25 -16.59 -6.92
C PRO A 15 15.26 -15.67 -7.68
N PRO A 16 15.42 -15.44 -8.99
CA PRO A 16 14.63 -14.44 -9.72
C PRO A 16 13.11 -14.56 -9.51
N GLY A 17 12.56 -15.78 -9.60
CA GLY A 17 11.13 -16.02 -9.36
C GLY A 17 10.67 -15.68 -7.94
N GLY A 18 11.53 -15.80 -6.93
CA GLY A 18 11.24 -15.41 -5.56
C GLY A 18 11.15 -13.89 -5.37
N ALA A 19 12.00 -13.12 -6.07
CA ALA A 19 11.91 -11.66 -6.09
C ALA A 19 10.64 -11.18 -6.81
N ILE A 20 10.25 -11.83 -7.92
CA ILE A 20 8.98 -11.57 -8.60
C ILE A 20 7.78 -11.91 -7.71
N ALA A 21 7.78 -13.10 -7.07
CA ALA A 21 6.70 -13.51 -6.17
C ALA A 21 6.52 -12.55 -4.97
N ALA A 22 7.63 -12.06 -4.39
CA ALA A 22 7.58 -11.04 -3.35
C ALA A 22 6.99 -9.71 -3.86
N GLY A 23 7.37 -9.26 -5.06
CA GLY A 23 6.81 -8.06 -5.68
C GLY A 23 5.31 -8.16 -5.96
N VAL A 24 4.85 -9.31 -6.49
CA VAL A 24 3.43 -9.60 -6.71
C VAL A 24 2.66 -9.64 -5.39
N ALA A 25 3.19 -10.32 -4.36
CA ALA A 25 2.57 -10.39 -3.04
C ALA A 25 2.39 -8.99 -2.42
N VAL A 26 3.41 -8.12 -2.50
CA VAL A 26 3.31 -6.73 -2.02
C VAL A 26 2.25 -5.94 -2.81
N GLY A 27 2.21 -6.07 -4.14
CA GLY A 27 1.23 -5.37 -4.97
C GLY A 27 -0.21 -5.82 -4.74
N VAL A 28 -0.44 -7.13 -4.54
CA VAL A 28 -1.76 -7.67 -4.17
C VAL A 28 -2.18 -7.19 -2.78
N LEU A 29 -1.25 -7.13 -1.82
CA LEU A 29 -1.52 -6.63 -0.47
C LEU A 29 -1.88 -5.14 -0.47
N THR A 30 -1.18 -4.27 -1.20
CA THR A 30 -1.54 -2.84 -1.27
C THR A 30 -2.83 -2.59 -2.02
N ALA A 31 -3.14 -3.33 -3.08
CA ALA A 31 -4.42 -3.24 -3.79
C ALA A 31 -5.59 -3.71 -2.91
N GLY A 32 -5.46 -4.86 -2.24
CA GLY A 32 -6.46 -5.35 -1.30
C GLY A 32 -6.65 -4.44 -0.09
N ALA A 33 -5.57 -3.80 0.38
CA ALA A 33 -5.64 -2.80 1.44
C ALA A 33 -6.40 -1.53 1.00
N ALA A 34 -6.14 -1.00 -0.21
CA ALA A 34 -6.88 0.14 -0.75
C ALA A 34 -8.40 -0.16 -0.86
N ALA A 35 -8.76 -1.35 -1.34
CA ALA A 35 -10.14 -1.84 -1.40
C ALA A 35 -10.76 -2.00 0.00
N ALA A 36 -9.99 -2.40 1.02
CA ALA A 36 -10.45 -2.44 2.40
C ALA A 36 -10.71 -1.03 2.95
N TYR A 37 -9.83 -0.05 2.68
CA TYR A 37 -9.96 1.32 3.19
C TYR A 37 -11.21 2.04 2.67
N THR A 38 -11.54 1.89 1.37
CA THR A 38 -12.79 2.43 0.80
C THR A 38 -14.06 1.75 1.33
N SER A 39 -13.91 0.53 1.87
CA SER A 39 -15.02 -0.27 2.43
C SER A 39 -15.12 -0.17 3.96
N THR A 40 -14.17 0.50 4.60
CA THR A 40 -14.10 0.64 6.06
C THR A 40 -15.03 1.77 6.54
N ARG A 41 -15.53 1.67 7.77
CA ARG A 41 -16.33 2.74 8.39
C ARG A 41 -15.48 4.03 8.52
N PRO A 42 -16.05 5.25 8.33
CA PRO A 42 -15.27 6.48 8.44
C PRO A 42 -14.53 6.57 9.79
N PRO A 43 -13.25 6.98 9.84
CA PRO A 43 -12.47 7.01 11.08
C PRO A 43 -12.92 8.09 12.06
N ALA A 44 -13.71 9.07 11.59
CA ALA A 44 -14.44 10.04 12.41
C ALA A 44 -15.78 10.39 11.74
N ALA A 45 -16.75 10.89 12.53
CA ALA A 45 -18.00 11.40 11.99
C ALA A 45 -17.77 12.70 11.18
N GLY A 46 -18.55 12.91 10.12
CA GLY A 46 -18.39 14.07 9.21
C GLY A 46 -17.33 13.90 8.12
N LEU A 47 -16.71 12.72 8.00
CA LEU A 47 -15.81 12.38 6.90
C LEU A 47 -16.54 11.64 5.77
N CYS A 48 -16.32 12.10 4.56
CA CYS A 48 -16.77 11.51 3.30
C CYS A 48 -15.59 10.82 2.59
N TRP A 49 -15.86 9.78 1.81
CA TRP A 49 -14.83 9.12 0.99
C TRP A 49 -14.70 9.80 -0.37
N TYR A 50 -13.47 10.16 -0.73
CA TYR A 50 -13.12 10.78 -2.00
C TYR A 50 -12.13 9.89 -2.76
N TYR A 51 -12.45 9.60 -4.01
CA TYR A 51 -11.50 8.95 -4.92
C TYR A 51 -10.48 9.97 -5.42
N ARG A 52 -9.20 9.59 -5.42
CA ARG A 52 -8.10 10.43 -5.88
C ARG A 52 -8.05 10.55 -7.40
N ASP A 53 -8.56 9.53 -8.09
CA ASP A 53 -8.42 9.37 -9.53
C ASP A 53 -9.57 8.53 -10.12
N TRP A 54 -9.75 8.64 -11.43
CA TRP A 54 -10.88 8.10 -12.18
C TRP A 54 -10.79 6.59 -12.46
N THR A 55 -9.77 5.89 -11.91
CA THR A 55 -9.79 4.41 -11.84
C THR A 55 -10.65 3.88 -10.69
N TYR A 56 -11.03 4.74 -9.74
CA TYR A 56 -11.74 4.37 -8.50
C TYR A 56 -10.98 3.36 -7.60
N THR A 57 -9.69 3.14 -7.84
CA THR A 57 -8.87 2.20 -7.05
C THR A 57 -8.24 2.82 -5.80
N SER A 58 -8.07 4.15 -5.78
CA SER A 58 -7.42 4.87 -4.68
C SER A 58 -8.25 6.08 -4.20
N GLY A 59 -8.19 6.35 -2.89
CA GLY A 59 -8.99 7.40 -2.27
C GLY A 59 -8.61 7.66 -0.82
N PHE A 60 -9.36 8.54 -0.16
CA PHE A 60 -9.08 9.05 1.17
C PHE A 60 -10.37 9.51 1.87
N TRP A 61 -10.32 9.61 3.21
CA TRP A 61 -11.38 10.16 4.05
C TRP A 61 -11.06 11.61 4.38
N ASP A 62 -11.87 12.56 3.93
CA ASP A 62 -11.75 13.98 4.28
C ASP A 62 -13.15 14.58 4.52
N VAL A 63 -13.21 15.85 4.93
CA VAL A 63 -14.44 16.46 5.48
C VAL A 63 -15.51 16.62 4.38
N CYS A 64 -16.75 16.22 4.68
CA CYS A 64 -17.88 16.49 3.80
C CYS A 64 -18.15 18.02 3.70
N PRO A 65 -18.53 18.55 2.52
CA PRO A 65 -18.98 19.94 2.35
C PRO A 65 -20.38 20.20 2.95
#